data_AF-A0A3D2FYK9-F1
#
_entry.id   AF-A0A3D2FYK9-F1
#
_cell.length_a   1.000
_cell.length_b   1.000
_cell.length_c   1.000
_cell.angle_alpha   90.00
_cell.angle_beta   90.00
_cell.angle_gamma   90.00
#
_symmetry.space_group_name_H-M   'P 1'
#
loop_
_entity.id
_entity.type
_entity.pdbx_description
1 polymer ?
#
loop_
_entity_poly.entity_id
_entity_poly.type
_entity_poly.pdbx_seq_one_letter_code
_entity_poly.pdbx_strand_id
1 'polypeptide(L)'
;MAPMQGIMAMGIDRTEQLFLYLDDLERAKLALVFFLHLAALLTVFRGAAAQPGAFLGRFPVLTASWMNIMLSAIALAAAVCVISILAGRHSGIATVLFVNAGVISLYVIEFTVMLSRGFFKRLLDDGLQPEIRTAICFIIMVNAGYFTLMFLKDILLSDNLGIW
;
A
#
# COMPACT_ATOMS: atom_id res chain seq x y z
N MET A 1 -24.63 -39.25 15.86
CA MET A 1 -23.84 -38.78 14.70
C MET A 1 -24.79 -37.90 13.88
N ALA A 2 -24.57 -36.60 13.63
CA ALA A 2 -23.33 -35.85 13.57
C ALA A 2 -23.55 -34.36 13.99
N PRO A 3 -22.74 -33.81 14.92
CA PRO A 3 -22.66 -32.36 15.17
C PRO A 3 -21.57 -31.67 14.34
N MET A 4 -20.99 -32.33 13.33
CA MET A 4 -19.82 -31.82 12.57
C MET A 4 -20.14 -30.88 11.39
N GLN A 5 -21.40 -30.63 11.03
CA GLN A 5 -21.73 -29.73 9.91
C GLN A 5 -21.84 -28.25 10.31
N GLY A 6 -22.14 -27.94 11.58
CA GLY A 6 -22.27 -26.56 12.05
C GLY A 6 -20.93 -25.84 12.29
N ILE A 7 -19.85 -26.58 12.54
CA ILE A 7 -18.54 -26.01 12.86
C ILE A 7 -17.78 -25.63 11.58
N MET A 8 -17.96 -26.37 10.48
CA MET A 8 -17.29 -26.06 9.20
C MET A 8 -17.90 -24.86 8.45
N ALA A 9 -19.20 -24.56 8.64
CA ALA A 9 -19.81 -23.38 8.06
C ALA A 9 -19.34 -22.08 8.74
N MET A 10 -19.04 -22.12 10.05
CA MET A 10 -18.62 -20.94 10.80
C MET A 10 -17.16 -20.53 10.55
N GLY A 11 -16.32 -21.47 10.13
CA GLY A 11 -14.89 -21.22 9.84
C GLY A 11 -14.60 -20.66 8.45
N ILE A 12 -15.47 -20.95 7.46
CA ILE A 12 -15.31 -20.47 6.08
C ILE A 12 -15.85 -19.04 5.92
N ASP A 13 -16.85 -18.65 6.72
CA ASP A 13 -17.53 -17.35 6.59
C ASP A 13 -16.71 -16.16 7.14
N ARG A 14 -15.86 -16.38 8.16
CA ARG A 14 -15.07 -15.30 8.79
C ARG A 14 -13.89 -14.82 7.95
N THR A 15 -13.26 -15.71 7.19
CA THR A 15 -12.11 -15.34 6.34
C THR A 15 -12.55 -14.58 5.09
N GLU A 16 -13.80 -14.76 4.66
CA GLU A 16 -14.36 -14.02 3.52
C GLU A 16 -14.84 -12.62 3.92
N GLN A 17 -15.25 -12.42 5.18
CA GLN A 17 -15.91 -11.19 5.64
C GLN A 17 -15.02 -10.34 6.56
N LEU A 18 -14.15 -9.52 5.97
CA LEU A 18 -13.21 -8.64 6.67
C LEU A 18 -13.87 -7.29 7.07
N PHE A 19 -13.60 -6.81 8.29
CA PHE A 19 -14.03 -5.49 8.80
C PHE A 19 -15.52 -5.35 9.12
N LEU A 20 -16.18 -6.46 9.46
CA LEU A 20 -17.62 -6.49 9.71
C LEU A 20 -17.93 -6.17 11.17
N TYR A 21 -17.10 -6.64 12.09
CA TYR A 21 -17.18 -6.40 13.52
C TYR A 21 -15.80 -5.93 13.95
N LEU A 22 -15.54 -4.61 13.90
CA LEU A 22 -14.26 -3.96 14.24
C LEU A 22 -13.81 -4.30 15.67
N ASP A 23 -13.35 -5.53 15.87
CA ASP A 23 -12.72 -6.06 17.05
C ASP A 23 -11.27 -5.57 17.11
N ASP A 24 -10.55 -5.91 18.19
CA ASP A 24 -9.21 -5.40 18.39
C ASP A 24 -8.24 -5.88 17.30
N LEU A 25 -8.46 -7.08 16.75
CA LEU A 25 -7.65 -7.65 15.67
C LEU A 25 -7.88 -6.92 14.34
N GLU A 26 -9.14 -6.72 13.95
CA GLU A 26 -9.51 -6.00 12.74
C GLU A 26 -9.07 -4.53 12.81
N ARG A 27 -9.19 -3.89 13.97
CA ARG A 27 -8.67 -2.53 14.20
C ARG A 27 -7.16 -2.47 14.05
N ALA A 28 -6.43 -3.46 14.58
CA ALA A 28 -4.98 -3.53 14.43
C ALA A 28 -4.57 -3.76 12.96
N LYS A 29 -5.27 -4.64 12.23
CA LYS A 29 -5.08 -4.84 10.78
C LYS A 29 -5.30 -3.55 10.00
N LEU A 30 -6.39 -2.84 10.30
CA LEU A 30 -6.70 -1.55 9.66
C LEU A 30 -5.68 -0.47 10.00
N ALA A 31 -5.23 -0.41 11.26
CA ALA A 31 -4.17 0.51 11.68
C ALA A 31 -2.86 0.23 10.93
N LEU A 32 -2.52 -1.04 10.73
CA LEU A 32 -1.34 -1.43 9.95
C LEU A 32 -1.48 -1.02 8.47
N VAL A 33 -2.63 -1.25 7.84
CA VAL A 33 -2.94 -0.74 6.49
C VAL A 33 -2.74 0.79 6.46
N PHE A 34 -3.32 1.51 7.42
CA PHE A 34 -3.19 2.96 7.52
C PHE A 34 -1.73 3.42 7.60
N PHE A 35 -0.95 2.85 8.54
CA PHE A 35 0.44 3.24 8.75
C PHE A 35 1.32 2.91 7.55
N LEU A 36 1.09 1.77 6.89
CA LEU A 36 1.81 1.38 5.69
C LEU A 36 1.56 2.37 4.55
N HIS A 37 0.30 2.70 4.28
CA HIS A 37 -0.06 3.68 3.25
C HIS A 37 0.42 5.09 3.61
N LEU A 38 0.32 5.50 4.87
CA LEU A 38 0.82 6.78 5.35
C LEU A 38 2.32 6.89 5.14
N ALA A 39 3.09 5.88 5.54
CA ALA A 39 4.54 5.87 5.37
C ALA A 39 4.94 5.93 3.88
N ALA A 40 4.26 5.15 3.03
CA ALA A 40 4.48 5.18 1.58
C ALA A 40 4.14 6.56 0.98
N LEU A 41 3.01 7.16 1.35
CA LEU A 41 2.60 8.47 0.84
C LEU A 41 3.55 9.58 1.29
N LEU A 42 3.98 9.57 2.56
CA LEU A 42 4.93 10.55 3.08
C LEU A 42 6.27 10.49 2.34
N THR A 43 6.76 9.29 2.08
CA THR A 43 8.02 9.07 1.36
C THR A 43 7.89 9.47 -0.12
N VAL A 44 6.78 9.11 -0.78
CA VAL A 44 6.48 9.52 -2.15
C VAL A 44 6.37 11.05 -2.27
N PHE A 45 5.56 11.70 -1.43
CA PHE A 45 5.35 13.15 -1.51
C PHE A 45 6.61 13.95 -1.18
N ARG A 46 7.39 13.50 -0.20
CA ARG A 46 8.68 14.12 0.11
C ARG A 46 9.67 13.95 -1.05
N GLY A 47 9.71 12.77 -1.67
CA GLY A 47 10.53 12.51 -2.86
C GLY A 47 10.12 13.39 -4.05
N ALA A 48 8.81 13.53 -4.28
CA ALA A 48 8.26 14.35 -5.35
C ALA A 48 8.54 15.85 -5.13
N ALA A 49 8.43 16.33 -3.89
CA ALA A 49 8.78 17.71 -3.54
C ALA A 49 10.26 18.03 -3.81
N ALA A 50 11.15 17.05 -3.66
CA ALA A 50 12.58 17.19 -3.95
C ALA A 50 12.91 17.07 -5.45
N GLN A 51 11.96 16.60 -6.29
CA GLN A 51 12.18 16.31 -7.70
C GLN A 51 11.04 16.86 -8.57
N PRO A 52 11.13 18.11 -9.09
CA PRO A 52 10.05 18.74 -9.86
C PRO A 52 9.68 18.01 -11.17
N GLY A 53 10.51 17.06 -11.62
CA GLY A 53 10.18 16.19 -12.75
C GLY A 53 9.24 15.02 -12.42
N ALA A 54 9.02 14.69 -11.14
CA ALA A 54 8.09 13.63 -10.73
C ALA A 54 6.64 13.97 -11.13
N PHE A 55 5.78 12.97 -11.33
CA PHE A 55 4.40 13.23 -11.74
C PHE A 55 3.66 14.03 -10.66
N LEU A 56 3.85 13.66 -9.39
CA LEU A 56 3.23 14.35 -8.25
C LEU A 56 3.84 15.73 -7.97
N GLY A 57 5.02 16.03 -8.50
CA GLY A 57 5.59 17.38 -8.49
C GLY A 57 4.73 18.41 -9.24
N ARG A 58 3.82 17.95 -10.12
CA ARG A 58 2.87 18.79 -10.85
C ARG A 58 1.66 19.23 -10.02
N PHE A 59 1.47 18.64 -8.84
CA PHE A 59 0.36 18.93 -7.95
C PHE A 59 0.87 19.61 -6.67
N PRO A 60 1.16 20.92 -6.71
CA PRO A 60 1.74 21.64 -5.57
C PRO A 60 0.83 21.62 -4.33
N VAL A 61 -0.48 21.43 -4.50
CA VAL A 61 -1.42 21.24 -3.38
C VAL A 61 -1.00 20.03 -2.49
N LEU A 62 -0.34 19.02 -3.05
CA LEU A 62 0.11 17.83 -2.32
C LEU A 62 1.53 17.98 -1.73
N THR A 63 2.38 18.79 -2.35
CA THR A 63 3.84 18.75 -2.12
C THR A 63 4.49 20.10 -1.75
N ALA A 64 3.76 21.22 -1.83
CA ALA A 64 4.33 22.56 -1.68
C ALA A 64 4.84 22.90 -0.26
N SER A 65 4.29 22.27 0.77
CA SER A 65 4.70 22.49 2.15
C SER A 65 4.66 21.20 2.95
N TRP A 66 5.43 21.14 4.05
CA TRP A 66 5.41 19.98 4.95
C TRP A 66 4.02 19.72 5.54
N MET A 67 3.27 20.79 5.82
CA MET A 67 1.87 20.71 6.25
C MET A 67 0.99 20.04 5.19
N ASN A 68 1.11 20.47 3.93
CA ASN A 68 0.34 19.91 2.83
C ASN A 68 0.67 18.43 2.61
N ILE A 69 1.95 18.06 2.68
CA ILE A 69 2.42 16.68 2.60
C ILE A 69 1.77 15.82 3.69
N MET A 70 1.81 16.28 4.94
CA MET A 70 1.24 15.54 6.07
C MET A 70 -0.27 15.39 5.94
N LEU A 71 -0.98 16.49 5.70
CA LEU A 71 -2.43 16.48 5.60
C LEU A 71 -2.92 15.64 4.42
N SER A 72 -2.30 15.77 3.25
CA SER A 72 -2.67 14.98 2.08
C SER A 72 -2.33 13.50 2.25
N ALA A 73 -1.19 13.16 2.86
CA ALA A 73 -0.82 11.78 3.12
C ALA A 73 -1.76 11.11 4.13
N ILE A 74 -2.11 11.81 5.22
CA ILE A 74 -3.10 11.34 6.20
C ILE A 74 -4.47 11.16 5.54
N ALA A 75 -4.93 12.16 4.78
CA ALA A 75 -6.23 12.10 4.13
C ALA A 75 -6.33 10.93 3.13
N LEU A 76 -5.29 10.74 2.31
CA LEU A 76 -5.27 9.64 1.33
C LEU A 76 -5.09 8.28 1.99
N ALA A 77 -4.25 8.15 3.03
CA ALA A 77 -4.14 6.91 3.79
C ALA A 77 -5.47 6.53 4.46
N ALA A 78 -6.17 7.52 5.04
CA ALA A 78 -7.51 7.32 5.59
C ALA A 78 -8.52 6.91 4.51
N ALA A 79 -8.47 7.53 3.33
CA ALA A 79 -9.32 7.16 2.20
C ALA A 79 -9.09 5.70 1.76
N VAL A 80 -7.83 5.25 1.68
CA VAL A 80 -7.49 3.85 1.36
C VAL A 80 -8.05 2.90 2.43
N CYS A 81 -7.99 3.27 3.70
CA CYS A 81 -8.59 2.49 4.79
C CYS A 81 -10.10 2.39 4.65
N VAL A 82 -10.79 3.51 4.38
CA VAL A 82 -12.24 3.53 4.15
C VAL A 82 -12.62 2.64 2.97
N ILE A 83 -11.91 2.75 1.85
CA ILE A 83 -12.13 1.89 0.67
C ILE A 83 -11.87 0.43 1.01
N SER A 84 -10.84 0.13 1.80
CA SER A 84 -10.53 -1.24 2.24
C SER A 84 -11.62 -1.82 3.14
N ILE A 85 -12.19 -1.02 4.06
CA ILE A 85 -13.35 -1.42 4.86
C ILE A 85 -14.54 -1.72 3.96
N LEU A 86 -14.87 -0.81 3.03
CA LEU A 86 -15.98 -0.99 2.10
C LEU A 86 -15.80 -2.24 1.24
N ALA A 87 -14.60 -2.46 0.70
CA ALA A 87 -14.25 -3.64 -0.08
C ALA A 87 -14.38 -4.92 0.75
N GLY A 88 -13.90 -4.92 2.00
CA GLY A 88 -13.98 -6.06 2.91
C GLY A 88 -15.43 -6.44 3.24
N ARG A 89 -16.27 -5.43 3.53
CA ARG A 89 -17.67 -5.64 3.91
C ARG A 89 -18.57 -6.07 2.75
N HIS A 90 -18.29 -5.60 1.52
CA HIS A 90 -19.16 -5.87 0.37
C HIS A 90 -18.67 -7.00 -0.55
N SER A 91 -17.36 -7.27 -0.58
CA SER A 91 -16.75 -8.13 -1.60
C SER A 91 -15.59 -8.97 -1.08
N GLY A 92 -15.36 -8.95 0.23
CA GLY A 92 -14.43 -9.81 0.94
C GLY A 92 -12.94 -9.52 0.72
N ILE A 93 -12.11 -10.37 1.32
CA ILE A 93 -10.66 -10.15 1.47
C ILE A 93 -9.91 -10.06 0.14
N ALA A 94 -10.32 -10.82 -0.87
CA ALA A 94 -9.67 -10.78 -2.19
C ALA A 94 -9.76 -9.38 -2.80
N THR A 95 -10.93 -8.73 -2.70
CA THR A 95 -11.16 -7.38 -3.20
C THR A 95 -10.34 -6.36 -2.42
N VAL A 96 -10.19 -6.53 -1.11
CA VAL A 96 -9.30 -5.69 -0.28
C VAL A 96 -7.86 -5.78 -0.77
N LEU A 97 -7.36 -7.00 -1.05
CA LEU A 97 -6.02 -7.19 -1.58
C LEU A 97 -5.85 -6.54 -2.96
N PHE A 98 -6.85 -6.64 -3.85
CA PHE A 98 -6.80 -5.97 -5.16
C PHE A 98 -6.77 -4.45 -5.06
N VAL A 99 -7.57 -3.86 -4.17
CA VAL A 99 -7.55 -2.41 -3.90
C VAL A 99 -6.15 -1.98 -3.44
N ASN A 100 -5.61 -2.66 -2.43
CA ASN A 100 -4.30 -2.31 -1.88
C ASN A 100 -3.18 -2.54 -2.90
N ALA A 101 -3.25 -3.61 -3.70
CA ALA A 101 -2.32 -3.87 -4.81
C ALA A 101 -2.35 -2.74 -5.86
N GLY A 102 -3.55 -2.27 -6.22
CA GLY A 102 -3.72 -1.15 -7.16
C GLY A 102 -3.08 0.13 -6.62
N VAL A 103 -3.32 0.46 -5.35
CA VAL A 103 -2.73 1.64 -4.69
C VAL A 103 -1.21 1.52 -4.59
N ILE A 104 -0.69 0.36 -4.15
CA ILE A 104 0.76 0.10 -4.08
C ILE A 104 1.40 0.24 -5.46
N SER A 105 0.73 -0.21 -6.53
CA SER A 105 1.22 -0.08 -7.90
C SER A 105 1.44 1.39 -8.31
N LEU A 106 0.56 2.30 -7.86
CA LEU A 106 0.74 3.74 -8.10
C LEU A 106 2.00 4.27 -7.39
N TYR A 107 2.26 3.81 -6.16
CA TYR A 107 3.49 4.17 -5.45
C TYR A 107 4.74 3.63 -6.16
N VAL A 108 4.69 2.37 -6.61
CA VAL A 108 5.76 1.71 -7.35
C VAL A 108 6.14 2.50 -8.61
N ILE A 109 5.14 2.93 -9.38
CA ILE A 109 5.36 3.75 -10.59
C ILE A 109 6.06 5.06 -10.22
N GLU A 110 5.57 5.74 -9.21
CA GLU A 110 6.06 7.07 -8.85
C GLU A 110 7.47 7.03 -8.26
N PHE A 111 7.76 6.03 -7.42
CA PHE A 111 9.12 5.74 -6.94
C PHE A 111 10.07 5.35 -8.06
N THR A 112 9.60 4.57 -9.04
CA THR A 112 10.42 4.18 -10.20
C THR A 112 10.92 5.41 -10.94
N VAL A 113 10.04 6.38 -11.19
CA VAL A 113 10.39 7.63 -11.85
C VAL A 113 11.41 8.43 -11.03
N MET A 114 11.19 8.55 -9.71
CA MET A 114 12.08 9.29 -8.82
C MET A 114 13.46 8.66 -8.67
N LEU A 115 13.52 7.33 -8.54
CA LEU A 115 14.78 6.60 -8.42
C LEU A 115 15.58 6.63 -9.71
N SER A 116 14.91 6.50 -10.86
CA SER A 116 15.54 6.57 -12.17
C SER A 116 16.21 7.94 -12.40
N ARG A 117 15.55 9.03 -12.00
CA ARG A 117 16.07 10.39 -12.24
C ARG A 117 17.04 10.88 -11.18
N GLY A 118 16.88 10.43 -9.94
CA GLY A 118 17.70 10.85 -8.81
C GLY A 118 18.86 9.90 -8.52
N PHE A 119 18.57 8.82 -7.80
CA PHE A 119 19.58 7.91 -7.25
C PHE A 119 20.35 7.16 -8.33
N PHE A 120 19.66 6.48 -9.25
CA PHE A 120 20.32 5.65 -10.25
C PHE A 120 21.01 6.46 -11.34
N LYS A 121 20.58 7.70 -11.58
CA LYS A 121 21.31 8.61 -12.47
C LYS A 121 22.72 8.87 -11.93
N ARG A 122 22.85 9.06 -10.62
CA ARG A 122 24.13 9.30 -9.96
C ARG A 122 24.97 8.02 -9.79
N LEU A 123 24.30 6.87 -9.63
CA LEU A 123 24.97 5.59 -9.39
C LEU A 123 25.52 4.94 -10.66
N LEU A 124 24.77 4.97 -11.77
CA LEU A 124 25.07 4.25 -13.01
C LEU A 124 25.73 5.12 -14.08
N ASP A 125 26.05 6.37 -13.74
CA ASP A 125 26.59 7.41 -14.61
C ASP A 125 25.65 7.80 -15.78
N ASP A 126 25.91 8.94 -16.42
CA ASP A 126 25.11 9.45 -17.54
C ASP A 126 25.28 8.64 -18.84
N GLY A 127 26.18 7.65 -18.85
CA GLY A 127 26.40 6.75 -19.97
C GLY A 127 25.27 5.73 -20.20
N LEU A 128 24.43 5.45 -19.20
CA LEU A 128 23.34 4.50 -19.33
C LEU A 128 22.06 5.18 -19.86
N GLN A 129 21.47 4.60 -20.91
CA GLN A 129 20.23 5.10 -21.51
C GLN A 129 19.12 5.24 -20.45
N PRO A 130 18.39 6.37 -20.41
CA PRO A 130 17.33 6.64 -19.44
C PRO A 130 16.27 5.54 -19.34
N GLU A 131 15.97 4.88 -20.46
CA GLU A 131 15.01 3.79 -20.60
C GLU A 131 15.47 2.56 -19.81
N ILE A 132 16.74 2.16 -19.97
CA ILE A 132 17.33 1.02 -19.27
C ILE A 132 17.36 1.29 -17.77
N ARG A 133 17.76 2.50 -17.37
CA ARG A 133 17.77 2.90 -15.97
C ARG A 133 16.37 2.86 -15.35
N THR A 134 15.36 3.32 -16.07
CA THR A 134 13.96 3.28 -15.63
C THR A 134 13.46 1.84 -15.52
N ALA A 135 13.84 0.96 -16.46
CA ALA A 135 13.49 -0.46 -16.41
C ALA A 135 14.09 -1.16 -15.18
N ILE A 136 15.36 -0.90 -14.86
CA ILE A 136 16.01 -1.44 -13.65
C ILE A 136 15.28 -0.96 -12.39
N CYS A 137 14.99 0.35 -12.31
CA CYS A 137 14.23 0.91 -11.18
C CYS A 137 12.84 0.27 -11.05
N PHE A 138 12.17 0.05 -12.17
CA PHE A 138 10.86 -0.56 -12.21
C PHE A 138 10.89 -1.99 -11.65
N ILE A 139 11.84 -2.81 -12.09
CA ILE A 139 12.00 -4.18 -11.59
C ILE A 139 12.24 -4.20 -10.08
N ILE A 140 13.10 -3.31 -9.58
CA ILE A 140 13.38 -3.21 -8.14
C ILE A 140 12.11 -2.79 -7.38
N MET A 141 11.40 -1.76 -7.87
CA MET A 141 10.21 -1.26 -7.18
C MET A 141 9.03 -2.23 -7.26
N VAL A 142 8.86 -2.99 -8.35
CA VAL A 142 7.86 -4.05 -8.45
C VAL A 142 8.13 -5.14 -7.41
N ASN A 143 9.39 -5.54 -7.21
CA ASN A 143 9.75 -6.49 -6.16
C ASN A 143 9.43 -5.94 -4.76
N ALA A 144 9.75 -4.68 -4.49
CA ALA A 144 9.41 -4.02 -3.23
C ALA A 144 7.88 -3.94 -3.01
N GLY A 145 7.13 -3.62 -4.07
CA GLY A 145 5.67 -3.60 -4.05
C GLY A 145 5.06 -4.98 -3.82
N TYR A 146 5.60 -6.01 -4.47
CA TYR A 146 5.19 -7.41 -4.26
C TYR A 146 5.43 -7.86 -2.82
N PHE A 147 6.61 -7.58 -2.27
CA PHE A 147 6.92 -7.88 -0.87
C PHE A 147 5.91 -7.20 0.08
N THR A 148 5.64 -5.92 -0.15
CA THR A 148 4.69 -5.14 0.64
C THR A 148 3.28 -5.74 0.57
N LEU A 149 2.84 -6.16 -0.62
CA LEU A 149 1.54 -6.79 -0.81
C LEU A 149 1.46 -8.17 -0.15
N MET A 150 2.53 -8.98 -0.21
CA MET A 150 2.58 -10.28 0.46
C MET A 150 2.56 -10.12 1.97
N PHE A 151 3.32 -9.18 2.51
CA PHE A 151 3.26 -8.83 3.93
C PHE A 151 1.84 -8.42 4.33
N LEU A 152 1.18 -7.57 3.54
CA LEU A 152 -0.18 -7.16 3.82
C LEU A 152 -1.17 -8.33 3.75
N LYS A 153 -1.02 -9.20 2.74
CA LYS A 153 -1.83 -10.42 2.58
C LYS A 153 -1.71 -11.31 3.81
N ASP A 154 -0.51 -11.58 4.27
CA ASP A 154 -0.26 -12.48 5.40
C ASP A 154 -0.88 -11.90 6.68
N ILE A 155 -0.75 -10.59 6.90
CA ILE A 155 -1.38 -9.90 8.04
C ILE A 155 -2.90 -9.93 7.96
N LEU A 156 -3.48 -9.63 6.79
CA LEU A 156 -4.93 -9.57 6.63
C LEU A 156 -5.57 -10.95 6.79
N LEU A 157 -4.92 -12.00 6.31
CA LEU A 157 -5.37 -13.39 6.45
C LEU A 157 -5.03 -14.01 7.80
N SER A 158 -4.20 -13.38 8.63
CA SER A 158 -3.84 -13.95 9.94
C SER A 158 -5.00 -13.86 10.93
N ASP A 159 -5.24 -14.96 11.66
CA ASP A 159 -6.22 -15.02 12.75
C ASP A 159 -5.65 -14.52 14.09
N ASN A 160 -4.34 -14.25 14.17
CA ASN A 160 -3.67 -13.73 15.37
C ASN A 160 -2.46 -12.86 14.97
N LEU A 161 -2.29 -11.71 15.63
CA LEU A 161 -1.12 -10.83 15.43
C LEU A 161 0.06 -11.13 16.36
N GLY A 162 0.05 -12.29 17.04
CA GLY A 162 1.17 -12.79 17.82
C GLY A 162 1.32 -12.12 19.20
N ILE A 163 0.22 -11.72 19.83
CA ILE A 163 0.22 -11.28 21.22
C ILE A 163 -0.27 -12.47 22.06
N TRP A 164 0.68 -13.19 22.67
CA TRP A 164 0.42 -14.19 23.70
C TRP A 164 0.51 -13.55 25.08
#